data_AF-N1UXT5-F1
#
_entry.id   AF-N1UXT5-F1
#
_cell.length_a   1.000
_cell.length_b   1.000
_cell.length_c   1.000
_cell.angle_alpha   90.00
_cell.angle_beta   90.00
_cell.angle_gamma   90.00
#
_symmetry.space_group_name_H-M   'P 1'
#
loop_
_entity.id
_entity.type
_entity.pdbx_description
1 polymer ?
#
loop_
_entity_poly.entity_id
_entity_poly.type
_entity_poly.pdbx_seq_one_letter_code
_entity_poly.pdbx_strand_id
1 'polypeptide(L)'
;MPAANPLQGYHVGMEDSITLRFLAAPGDVAADGTTVQAGRVLEWIDKAGYACAVGYSGGYCVTAYVGNVHFTRPIRNGDLIEVKARIAHTGRSSMQVVITVDAADVRSRQFKPAMDCILVFVAVDEDGRPRSVPAWTPTDEASERLARGIAGRVEARREIRDIMRAQEYTDAGTTPAERFRFLAAPGDVNWGGNAHGGIVMRWIDEVARACAMGWCGADAVAVYSGGIHFLSPIHIGDLVDLSARMIHTGPHSMHIAVHVRARDPRGGEWRDTAQCMTVFVTRNQDGHAAEVPQLALRTDEDRRLDAHALDLVRRRAALPALEFDVERTY
;
A
#
# COMPACT_ATOMS: atom_id res chain seq x y z
N MET A 1 -23.18 52.56 7.27
CA MET A 1 -22.74 51.34 7.97
C MET A 1 -22.23 50.37 6.92
N PRO A 2 -20.96 49.95 6.92
CA PRO A 2 -20.50 48.94 5.98
C PRO A 2 -21.04 47.57 6.41
N ALA A 3 -21.56 46.81 5.45
CA ALA A 3 -22.10 45.48 5.65
C ALA A 3 -21.02 44.51 6.17
N ALA A 4 -21.31 43.79 7.23
CA ALA A 4 -20.46 42.74 7.79
C ALA A 4 -20.28 41.62 6.76
N ASN A 5 -19.01 41.25 6.51
CA ASN A 5 -18.63 40.13 5.64
C ASN A 5 -19.10 38.80 6.29
N PRO A 6 -20.01 38.02 5.68
CA PRO A 6 -20.55 36.79 6.28
C PRO A 6 -19.55 35.64 6.38
N LEU A 7 -18.33 35.78 5.88
CA LEU A 7 -17.34 34.69 5.82
C LEU A 7 -16.40 34.63 7.04
N GLN A 8 -16.59 35.50 8.05
CA GLN A 8 -15.69 35.60 9.20
C GLN A 8 -16.11 34.68 10.36
N GLY A 9 -16.30 33.39 10.06
CA GLY A 9 -16.78 32.41 11.05
C GLY A 9 -16.47 30.93 10.81
N TYR A 10 -15.74 30.55 9.74
CA TYR A 10 -15.20 29.19 9.64
C TYR A 10 -13.80 29.16 10.24
N HIS A 11 -13.71 28.91 11.54
CA HIS A 11 -12.56 28.19 12.05
C HIS A 11 -12.64 26.78 11.46
N VAL A 12 -12.05 26.58 10.27
CA VAL A 12 -11.75 25.23 9.79
C VAL A 12 -10.69 24.72 10.77
N GLY A 13 -11.13 24.04 11.82
CA GLY A 13 -10.24 23.15 12.55
C GLY A 13 -9.60 22.23 11.51
N MET A 14 -8.30 21.94 11.63
CA MET A 14 -7.66 20.97 10.75
C MET A 14 -8.49 19.68 10.74
N GLU A 15 -9.15 19.40 9.62
CA GLU A 15 -9.87 18.15 9.45
C GLU A 15 -8.81 17.03 9.41
N ASP A 16 -8.76 16.25 10.47
CA ASP A 16 -7.85 15.13 10.64
C ASP A 16 -8.39 13.85 9.98
N SER A 17 -9.48 13.95 9.24
CA SER A 17 -10.11 12.85 8.54
C SER A 17 -10.69 13.27 7.19
N ILE A 18 -10.71 12.33 6.25
CA ILE A 18 -11.32 12.47 4.92
C ILE A 18 -12.08 11.20 4.59
N THR A 19 -13.23 11.34 3.95
CA THR A 19 -13.99 10.22 3.38
C THR A 19 -14.16 10.42 1.88
N LEU A 20 -13.64 9.48 1.10
CA LEU A 20 -13.91 9.40 -0.33
C LEU A 20 -15.00 8.36 -0.58
N ARG A 21 -16.00 8.72 -1.40
CA ARG A 21 -17.05 7.80 -1.85
C ARG A 21 -17.16 7.83 -3.37
N PHE A 22 -17.11 6.66 -3.98
CA PHE A 22 -17.19 6.50 -5.44
C PHE A 22 -17.65 5.09 -5.79
N LEU A 23 -18.06 4.87 -7.03
CA LEU A 23 -18.37 3.53 -7.53
C LEU A 23 -17.11 2.88 -8.09
N ALA A 24 -16.93 1.59 -7.82
CA ALA A 24 -15.96 0.78 -8.56
C ALA A 24 -16.38 0.73 -10.03
N ALA A 25 -15.54 1.24 -10.93
CA ALA A 25 -15.83 1.35 -12.35
C ALA A 25 -15.40 0.08 -13.10
N PRO A 26 -15.94 -0.15 -14.32
CA PRO A 26 -15.48 -1.24 -15.17
C PRO A 26 -13.99 -1.20 -15.52
N GLY A 27 -13.32 -0.05 -15.45
CA GLY A 27 -11.87 0.06 -15.64
C GLY A 27 -11.03 -0.33 -14.42
N ASP A 28 -11.67 -0.66 -13.30
CA ASP A 28 -11.03 -1.02 -12.03
C ASP A 28 -10.96 -2.54 -11.80
N VAL A 29 -11.64 -3.32 -12.64
CA VAL A 29 -11.79 -4.77 -12.49
C VAL A 29 -10.60 -5.52 -13.05
N ALA A 30 -10.29 -6.66 -12.45
CA ALA A 30 -9.34 -7.64 -12.96
C ALA A 30 -9.85 -8.28 -14.27
N ALA A 31 -9.00 -9.10 -14.90
CA ALA A 31 -9.35 -9.79 -16.14
C ALA A 31 -10.61 -10.69 -16.03
N ASP A 32 -10.99 -11.08 -14.81
CA ASP A 32 -12.22 -11.80 -14.53
C ASP A 32 -13.50 -10.97 -14.77
N GLY A 33 -13.39 -9.64 -14.88
CA GLY A 33 -14.50 -8.70 -15.08
C GLY A 33 -15.43 -8.53 -13.87
N THR A 34 -15.15 -9.21 -12.76
CA THR A 34 -16.06 -9.29 -11.60
C THR A 34 -15.50 -8.64 -10.35
N THR A 35 -14.19 -8.76 -10.11
CA THR A 35 -13.55 -8.26 -8.89
C THR A 35 -12.57 -7.15 -9.18
N VAL A 36 -12.53 -6.14 -8.31
CA VAL A 36 -11.58 -5.03 -8.41
C VAL A 36 -10.16 -5.57 -8.18
N GLN A 37 -9.22 -5.13 -9.02
CA GLN A 37 -7.82 -5.51 -8.86
C GLN A 37 -7.22 -4.88 -7.60
N ALA A 38 -6.44 -5.65 -6.84
CA ALA A 38 -5.79 -5.20 -5.61
C ALA A 38 -4.98 -3.90 -5.80
N GLY A 39 -4.18 -3.79 -6.87
CA GLY A 39 -3.43 -2.58 -7.21
C GLY A 39 -4.30 -1.32 -7.33
N ARG A 40 -5.56 -1.44 -7.77
CA ARG A 40 -6.48 -0.31 -7.83
C ARG A 40 -6.94 0.14 -6.44
N VAL A 41 -7.20 -0.80 -5.55
CA VAL A 41 -7.53 -0.48 -4.16
C VAL A 41 -6.35 0.21 -3.47
N LEU A 42 -5.12 -0.24 -3.74
CA LEU A 42 -3.89 0.42 -3.25
C LEU A 42 -3.77 1.87 -3.74
N GLU A 43 -4.21 2.16 -4.96
CA GLU A 43 -4.26 3.53 -5.47
C GLU A 43 -5.32 4.39 -4.74
N TRP A 44 -6.48 3.82 -4.42
CA TRP A 44 -7.54 4.54 -3.71
C TRP A 44 -7.16 4.89 -2.27
N ILE A 45 -6.53 3.97 -1.55
CA ILE A 45 -6.06 4.23 -0.18
C ILE A 45 -4.99 5.33 -0.18
N ASP A 46 -4.08 5.36 -1.16
CA ASP A 46 -3.07 6.42 -1.24
C ASP A 46 -3.71 7.78 -1.53
N LYS A 47 -4.70 7.86 -2.43
CA LYS A 47 -5.44 9.10 -2.71
C LYS A 47 -6.14 9.64 -1.47
N ALA A 48 -6.87 8.79 -0.74
CA ALA A 48 -7.55 9.19 0.49
C ALA A 48 -6.55 9.61 1.57
N GLY A 49 -5.48 8.84 1.75
CA GLY A 49 -4.42 9.11 2.72
C GLY A 49 -3.68 10.41 2.43
N TYR A 50 -3.31 10.63 1.17
CA TYR A 50 -2.63 11.84 0.70
C TYR A 50 -3.51 13.07 0.90
N ALA A 51 -4.80 13.00 0.52
CA ALA A 51 -5.72 14.10 0.73
C ALA A 51 -5.83 14.45 2.23
N CYS A 52 -5.90 13.45 3.10
CA CYS A 52 -5.97 13.63 4.55
C CYS A 52 -4.67 14.27 5.08
N ALA A 53 -3.51 13.75 4.67
CA ALA A 53 -2.20 14.26 5.07
C ALA A 53 -1.96 15.70 4.60
N VAL A 54 -2.33 16.04 3.37
CA VAL A 54 -2.21 17.40 2.84
C VAL A 54 -3.19 18.35 3.52
N GLY A 55 -4.44 17.93 3.71
CA GLY A 55 -5.45 18.71 4.43
C GLY A 55 -5.03 19.03 5.86
N TYR A 56 -4.43 18.06 6.55
CA TYR A 56 -3.94 18.23 7.91
C TYR A 56 -2.63 19.05 7.98
N SER A 57 -1.64 18.75 7.15
CA SER A 57 -0.36 19.46 7.21
C SER A 57 -0.39 20.86 6.58
N GLY A 58 -1.33 21.12 5.67
CA GLY A 58 -1.39 22.34 4.87
C GLY A 58 -0.26 22.45 3.83
N GLY A 59 0.32 21.33 3.38
CA GLY A 59 1.40 21.35 2.40
C GLY A 59 1.61 20.01 1.69
N TYR A 60 2.51 20.02 0.70
CA TYR A 60 2.82 18.84 -0.10
C TYR A 60 3.37 17.70 0.77
N CYS A 61 2.93 16.48 0.46
CA CYS A 61 3.28 15.28 1.19
C CYS A 61 3.76 14.18 0.24
N VAL A 62 4.59 13.28 0.73
CA VAL A 62 5.00 12.07 0.00
C VAL A 62 4.66 10.83 0.82
N THR A 63 4.25 9.76 0.16
CA THR A 63 4.02 8.45 0.79
C THR A 63 5.37 7.83 1.14
N ALA A 64 5.62 7.56 2.42
CA ALA A 64 6.87 6.97 2.91
C ALA A 64 6.72 5.48 3.24
N TYR A 65 5.53 5.07 3.66
CA TYR A 65 5.27 3.68 4.05
C TYR A 65 3.81 3.30 3.83
N VAL A 66 3.59 2.05 3.40
CA VAL A 66 2.27 1.39 3.42
C VAL A 66 2.40 0.04 4.14
N GLY A 67 1.55 -0.19 5.14
CA GLY A 67 1.56 -1.40 5.95
C GLY A 67 0.18 -1.96 6.22
N ASN A 68 0.18 -3.27 6.54
CA ASN A 68 -0.98 -4.02 7.03
C ASN A 68 -2.17 -4.10 6.06
N VAL A 69 -1.96 -4.03 4.74
CA VAL A 69 -3.06 -4.17 3.79
C VAL A 69 -3.48 -5.63 3.69
N HIS A 70 -4.62 -5.95 4.30
CA HIS A 70 -5.26 -7.25 4.21
C HIS A 70 -6.57 -7.12 3.44
N PHE A 71 -6.75 -7.96 2.43
CA PHE A 71 -7.97 -8.00 1.64
C PHE A 71 -8.91 -9.03 2.26
N THR A 72 -9.91 -8.57 3.02
CA THR A 72 -10.78 -9.46 3.80
C THR A 72 -11.95 -9.99 2.99
N ARG A 73 -12.34 -9.26 1.94
CA ARG A 73 -13.33 -9.71 0.96
C ARG A 73 -13.09 -9.10 -0.42
N PRO A 74 -13.56 -9.76 -1.49
CA PRO A 74 -13.56 -9.17 -2.83
C PRO A 74 -14.49 -7.95 -2.89
N ILE A 75 -14.01 -6.89 -3.54
CA ILE A 75 -14.81 -5.74 -3.97
C ILE A 75 -15.29 -6.00 -5.40
N ARG A 76 -16.59 -5.82 -5.66
CA ARG A 76 -17.18 -6.12 -6.97
C ARG A 76 -17.27 -4.89 -7.85
N ASN A 77 -17.31 -5.11 -9.16
CA ASN A 77 -17.68 -4.08 -10.12
C ASN A 77 -19.03 -3.44 -9.75
N GLY A 78 -19.10 -2.11 -9.74
CA GLY A 78 -20.30 -1.37 -9.39
C GLY A 78 -20.60 -1.26 -7.89
N ASP A 79 -19.79 -1.85 -7.01
CA ASP A 79 -19.91 -1.60 -5.57
C ASP A 79 -19.68 -0.12 -5.27
N LEU A 80 -20.46 0.43 -4.34
CA LEU A 80 -20.20 1.73 -3.73
C LEU A 80 -19.08 1.57 -2.70
N ILE A 81 -17.97 2.25 -2.95
CA ILE A 81 -16.77 2.23 -2.13
C ILE A 81 -16.77 3.43 -1.21
N GLU A 82 -16.37 3.20 0.03
CA GLU A 82 -16.11 4.22 1.02
C GLU A 82 -14.70 4.03 1.58
N VAL A 83 -13.82 4.99 1.30
CA VAL A 83 -12.45 5.02 1.84
C VAL A 83 -12.38 6.13 2.87
N LYS A 84 -12.27 5.76 4.15
CA LYS A 84 -12.08 6.71 5.25
C LYS A 84 -10.61 6.74 5.62
N ALA A 85 -10.00 7.92 5.63
CA ALA A 85 -8.65 8.16 6.10
C ALA A 85 -8.70 9.05 7.34
N ARG A 86 -7.92 8.75 8.37
CA ARG A 86 -7.82 9.54 9.62
C ARG A 86 -6.40 9.59 10.14
N ILE A 87 -5.94 10.76 10.57
CA ILE A 87 -4.67 10.92 11.30
C ILE A 87 -4.78 10.18 12.62
N ALA A 88 -3.82 9.31 12.90
CA ALA A 88 -3.75 8.56 14.16
C ALA A 88 -2.48 8.88 14.95
N HIS A 89 -1.51 9.56 14.35
CA HIS A 89 -0.29 10.02 15.01
C HIS A 89 0.49 11.00 14.13
N THR A 90 1.13 12.00 14.74
CA THR A 90 2.08 12.91 14.08
C THR A 90 3.45 12.83 14.74
N GLY A 91 4.50 12.68 13.92
CA GLY A 91 5.88 12.95 14.33
C GLY A 91 6.26 14.40 14.05
N ARG A 92 7.56 14.69 13.90
CA ARG A 92 8.03 16.04 13.50
C ARG A 92 7.50 16.45 12.13
N SER A 93 7.71 15.60 11.13
CA SER A 93 7.34 15.84 9.72
C SER A 93 6.46 14.75 9.13
N SER A 94 6.19 13.70 9.89
CA SER A 94 5.47 12.51 9.43
C SER A 94 4.06 12.46 10.03
N MET A 95 3.11 11.95 9.27
CA MET A 95 1.74 11.68 9.69
C MET A 95 1.43 10.21 9.44
N GLN A 96 0.96 9.51 10.46
CA GLN A 96 0.44 8.16 10.32
C GLN A 96 -1.06 8.26 10.13
N VAL A 97 -1.53 7.75 9.00
CA VAL A 97 -2.92 7.78 8.57
C VAL A 97 -3.44 6.35 8.60
N VAL A 98 -4.48 6.12 9.38
CA VAL A 98 -5.24 4.87 9.36
C VAL A 98 -6.31 5.00 8.30
N ILE A 99 -6.40 3.99 7.44
CA ILE A 99 -7.34 3.98 6.33
C ILE A 99 -8.19 2.72 6.41
N THR A 100 -9.50 2.89 6.29
CA THR A 100 -10.48 1.80 6.21
C THR A 100 -11.21 1.88 4.88
N VAL A 101 -11.33 0.75 4.20
CA VAL A 101 -12.12 0.60 2.98
C VAL A 101 -13.33 -0.27 3.31
N ASP A 102 -14.51 0.30 3.11
CA ASP A 102 -15.78 -0.40 3.20
C ASP A 102 -16.42 -0.40 1.79
N ALA A 103 -17.14 -1.46 1.46
CA ALA A 103 -17.86 -1.55 0.18
C ALA A 103 -19.32 -1.99 0.40
N ALA A 104 -20.22 -1.60 -0.49
CA ALA A 104 -21.63 -1.93 -0.43
C ALA A 104 -22.24 -2.12 -1.83
N ASP A 105 -23.28 -2.94 -1.95
CA ASP A 105 -24.18 -2.82 -3.11
C ASP A 105 -24.84 -1.43 -3.06
N VAL A 106 -24.75 -0.68 -4.15
CA VAL A 106 -25.23 0.71 -4.20
C VAL A 106 -26.72 0.87 -3.86
N ARG A 107 -27.53 -0.17 -4.12
CA ARG A 107 -28.98 -0.19 -3.88
C ARG A 107 -29.29 -0.42 -2.40
N SER A 108 -28.53 -1.27 -1.73
CA SER A 108 -28.75 -1.59 -0.31
C SER A 108 -28.04 -0.62 0.63
N ARG A 109 -26.90 -0.05 0.21
CA ARG A 109 -26.01 0.83 1.00
C ARG A 109 -25.57 0.22 2.35
N GLN A 110 -25.59 -1.11 2.45
CA GLN A 110 -25.08 -1.82 3.61
C GLN A 110 -23.57 -2.01 3.47
N PHE A 111 -22.80 -1.08 4.03
CA PHE A 111 -21.35 -1.12 4.02
C PHE A 111 -20.81 -2.29 4.83
N LYS A 112 -19.88 -3.01 4.23
CA LYS A 112 -19.14 -4.09 4.86
C LYS A 112 -17.64 -3.83 4.72
N PRO A 113 -16.85 -3.98 5.80
CA PRO A 113 -15.40 -3.88 5.74
C PRO A 113 -14.81 -4.72 4.61
N ALA A 114 -13.84 -4.16 3.89
CA ALA A 114 -13.11 -4.86 2.82
C ALA A 114 -11.60 -4.87 3.04
N MET A 115 -11.08 -3.82 3.67
CA MET A 115 -9.66 -3.66 3.98
C MET A 115 -9.50 -2.59 5.07
N ASP A 116 -8.38 -2.66 5.76
CA ASP A 116 -7.77 -1.52 6.44
C ASP A 116 -6.26 -1.57 6.28
N CYS A 117 -5.62 -0.43 6.52
CA CYS A 117 -4.18 -0.30 6.44
C CYS A 117 -3.68 0.95 7.18
N ILE A 118 -2.36 1.05 7.28
CA ILE A 118 -1.67 2.22 7.82
C ILE A 118 -0.75 2.76 6.73
N LEU A 119 -0.91 4.05 6.40
CA LEU A 119 0.02 4.78 5.56
C LEU A 119 0.79 5.78 6.42
N VAL A 120 2.06 6.01 6.08
CA VAL A 120 2.84 7.12 6.65
C VAL A 120 3.17 8.08 5.53
N PHE A 121 2.73 9.32 5.70
CA PHE A 121 3.07 10.43 4.82
C PHE A 121 4.12 11.32 5.49
N VAL A 122 4.98 11.92 4.69
CA VAL A 122 5.95 12.93 5.15
C VAL A 122 5.65 14.24 4.44
N ALA A 123 5.41 15.31 5.20
CA ALA A 123 5.30 16.65 4.63
C ALA A 123 6.69 17.12 4.20
N VAL A 124 6.79 17.70 3.01
CA VAL A 124 8.04 18.23 2.47
C VAL A 124 7.86 19.66 1.97
N ASP A 125 8.96 20.42 1.93
CA ASP A 125 9.02 21.75 1.34
C ASP A 125 9.29 21.72 -0.17
N GLU A 126 9.45 22.89 -0.78
CA GLU A 126 9.71 23.05 -2.22
C GLU A 126 11.05 22.43 -2.66
N ASP A 127 12.01 22.30 -1.74
CA ASP A 127 13.30 21.63 -1.98
C ASP A 127 13.22 20.10 -1.74
N GLY A 128 12.05 19.58 -1.39
CA GLY A 128 11.84 18.17 -1.05
C GLY A 128 12.35 17.78 0.34
N ARG A 129 12.68 18.74 1.22
CA ARG A 129 13.15 18.46 2.58
C ARG A 129 11.98 18.29 3.56
N PRO A 130 12.11 17.45 4.60
CA PRO A 130 11.02 17.24 5.56
C PRO A 130 10.63 18.51 6.32
N ARG A 131 9.37 18.92 6.17
CA ARG A 131 8.74 20.09 6.80
C ARG A 131 7.99 19.69 8.07
N SER A 132 7.99 20.55 9.08
CA SER A 132 7.22 20.29 10.31
C SER A 132 5.72 20.19 10.02
N VAL A 133 5.04 19.28 10.70
CA VAL A 133 3.58 19.17 10.69
C VAL A 133 2.98 19.63 12.02
N PRO A 134 1.70 20.04 12.03
CA PRO A 134 0.96 20.28 13.28
C PRO A 134 0.95 19.03 14.17
N ALA A 135 1.01 19.22 15.48
CA ALA A 135 0.90 18.11 16.43
C ALA A 135 -0.57 17.67 16.54
N TRP A 136 -0.79 16.36 16.39
CA TRP A 136 -2.10 15.74 16.55
C TRP A 136 -2.25 15.13 17.94
N THR A 137 -3.42 15.30 18.53
CA THR A 137 -3.82 14.67 19.79
C THR A 137 -5.19 14.04 19.61
N PRO A 138 -5.40 12.80 20.10
CA PRO A 138 -6.71 12.16 20.02
C PRO A 138 -7.76 12.97 20.79
N THR A 139 -8.96 13.08 20.22
CA THR A 139 -10.08 13.83 20.81
C THR A 139 -11.16 12.94 21.42
N ASP A 140 -11.07 11.63 21.20
CA ASP A 140 -12.04 10.63 21.61
C ASP A 140 -11.37 9.27 21.84
N GLU A 141 -12.09 8.36 22.49
CA GLU A 141 -11.59 7.04 22.88
C GLU A 141 -11.18 6.17 21.67
N ALA A 142 -11.87 6.31 20.53
CA ALA A 142 -11.55 5.57 19.32
C ALA A 142 -10.21 6.03 18.73
N SER A 143 -9.99 7.34 18.70
CA SER A 143 -8.74 7.98 18.28
C SER A 143 -7.60 7.59 19.23
N GLU A 144 -7.85 7.52 20.54
CA GLU A 144 -6.86 7.04 21.51
C GLU A 144 -6.48 5.56 21.29
N ARG A 145 -7.45 4.68 21.04
CA ARG A 145 -7.20 3.26 20.73
C ARG A 145 -6.32 3.12 19.49
N LEU A 146 -6.66 3.82 18.40
CA LEU A 146 -5.83 3.82 17.19
C LEU A 146 -4.42 4.34 17.48
N ALA A 147 -4.28 5.45 18.21
CA ALA A 147 -2.98 6.03 18.54
C ALA A 147 -2.08 5.04 19.32
N ARG A 148 -2.65 4.32 20.30
CA ARG A 148 -1.93 3.26 21.03
C ARG A 148 -1.51 2.10 20.11
N GLY A 149 -2.43 1.61 19.28
CA GLY A 149 -2.15 0.54 18.32
C GLY A 149 -1.06 0.92 17.31
N ILE A 150 -1.07 2.17 16.87
CA ILE A 150 -0.05 2.75 15.99
C ILE A 150 1.32 2.83 16.69
N ALA A 151 1.37 3.37 17.92
CA ALA A 151 2.60 3.52 18.68
C ALA A 151 3.30 2.15 18.91
N GLY A 152 2.53 1.12 19.27
CA GLY A 152 3.03 -0.24 19.47
C GLY A 152 3.63 -0.91 18.22
N ARG A 153 3.38 -0.35 17.03
CA ARG A 153 3.89 -0.88 15.75
C ARG A 153 5.11 -0.13 15.22
N VAL A 154 5.51 1.01 15.81
CA VAL A 154 6.57 1.86 15.23
C VAL A 154 7.91 1.13 15.17
N GLU A 155 8.33 0.52 16.27
CA GLU A 155 9.64 -0.16 16.34
C GLU A 155 9.68 -1.38 15.44
N ALA A 156 8.67 -2.25 15.53
CA ALA A 156 8.61 -3.45 14.68
C ALA A 156 8.54 -3.11 13.18
N ARG A 157 7.91 -2.00 12.78
CA ARG A 157 7.94 -1.52 11.39
C ARG A 157 9.34 -1.07 10.97
N ARG A 158 10.09 -0.44 11.87
CA ARG A 158 11.50 -0.09 11.63
C ARG A 158 12.37 -1.34 11.49
N GLU A 159 12.21 -2.33 12.36
CA GLU A 159 12.94 -3.60 12.26
C GLU A 159 12.64 -4.33 10.95
N ILE A 160 11.36 -4.46 10.57
CA ILE A 160 10.94 -5.08 9.31
C ILE A 160 11.58 -4.37 8.13
N ARG A 161 11.57 -3.03 8.10
CA ARG A 161 12.22 -2.24 7.05
C ARG A 161 13.70 -2.58 6.94
N ASP A 162 14.40 -2.59 8.06
CA ASP A 162 15.85 -2.73 8.11
C ASP A 162 16.24 -4.17 7.69
N ILE A 163 15.46 -5.18 8.07
CA ILE A 163 15.61 -6.58 7.63
C ILE A 163 15.36 -6.71 6.13
N MET A 164 14.29 -6.10 5.60
CA MET A 164 14.01 -6.12 4.16
C MET A 164 15.13 -5.47 3.36
N ARG A 165 15.67 -4.34 3.85
CA ARG A 165 16.76 -3.61 3.18
C ARG A 165 18.10 -4.36 3.22
N ALA A 166 18.34 -5.13 4.27
CA ALA A 166 19.55 -5.93 4.40
C ALA A 166 19.56 -7.17 3.48
N GLN A 167 18.42 -7.49 2.86
CA GLN A 167 18.32 -8.69 2.04
C GLN A 167 18.88 -8.47 0.63
N GLU A 168 19.73 -9.39 0.20
CA GLU A 168 20.34 -9.36 -1.13
C GLU A 168 19.58 -10.25 -2.12
N TYR A 169 19.48 -9.79 -3.36
CA TYR A 169 18.88 -10.53 -4.47
C TYR A 169 19.91 -10.60 -5.60
N THR A 170 20.29 -11.81 -5.98
CA THR A 170 21.31 -12.09 -6.99
C THR A 170 20.75 -12.99 -8.08
N ASP A 171 21.50 -13.12 -9.17
CA ASP A 171 21.14 -14.01 -10.29
C ASP A 171 21.42 -15.49 -9.98
N ALA A 172 21.94 -15.81 -8.79
CA ALA A 172 22.23 -17.19 -8.39
C ALA A 172 20.96 -17.99 -8.07
N GLY A 173 19.92 -17.35 -7.51
CA GLY A 173 18.68 -18.04 -7.17
C GLY A 173 17.93 -18.53 -8.42
N THR A 174 17.13 -19.57 -8.24
CA THR A 174 16.44 -20.28 -9.34
C THR A 174 14.92 -20.17 -9.27
N THR A 175 14.39 -19.46 -8.28
CA THR A 175 12.95 -19.25 -8.15
C THR A 175 12.38 -18.40 -9.29
N PRO A 176 11.08 -18.57 -9.62
CA PRO A 176 10.39 -17.76 -10.63
C PRO A 176 10.55 -16.27 -10.36
N ALA A 177 10.77 -15.52 -11.43
CA ALA A 177 10.90 -14.07 -11.39
C ALA A 177 10.25 -13.46 -12.64
N GLU A 178 9.72 -12.24 -12.47
CA GLU A 178 9.10 -11.46 -13.53
C GLU A 178 9.65 -10.04 -13.48
N ARG A 179 9.82 -9.38 -14.63
CA ARG A 179 10.44 -8.05 -14.68
C ARG A 179 9.74 -7.13 -15.64
N PHE A 180 9.25 -6.01 -15.13
CA PHE A 180 8.69 -4.94 -15.95
C PHE A 180 9.67 -3.78 -16.03
N ARG A 181 9.77 -3.19 -17.23
CA ARG A 181 10.57 -2.00 -17.48
C ARG A 181 9.87 -1.05 -18.43
N PHE A 182 9.65 0.18 -17.99
CA PHE A 182 8.92 1.20 -18.74
C PHE A 182 9.33 2.60 -18.29
N LEU A 183 8.93 3.62 -19.05
CA LEU A 183 9.11 5.02 -18.67
C LEU A 183 7.93 5.48 -17.82
N ALA A 184 8.20 6.21 -16.73
CA ALA A 184 7.16 6.86 -15.94
C ALA A 184 6.44 7.92 -16.78
N ALA A 185 5.14 7.74 -17.02
CA ALA A 185 4.38 8.63 -17.89
C ALA A 185 3.90 9.89 -17.14
N PRO A 186 3.62 11.01 -17.85
CA PRO A 186 3.05 12.21 -17.22
C PRO A 186 1.73 11.98 -16.47
N GLY A 187 0.93 10.99 -16.87
CA GLY A 187 -0.32 10.65 -16.18
C GLY A 187 -0.14 9.90 -14.87
N ASP A 188 1.07 9.39 -14.59
CA ASP A 188 1.39 8.58 -13.42
C ASP A 188 1.99 9.39 -12.27
N VAL A 189 2.21 10.68 -12.50
CA VAL A 189 2.86 11.60 -11.56
C VAL A 189 1.91 12.65 -11.02
N ASN A 190 2.26 13.21 -9.88
CA ASN A 190 1.58 14.36 -9.31
C ASN A 190 2.17 15.69 -9.83
N TRP A 191 1.55 16.79 -9.40
CA TRP A 191 1.96 18.15 -9.74
C TRP A 191 3.41 18.49 -9.34
N GLY A 192 3.98 17.76 -8.37
CA GLY A 192 5.38 17.87 -7.95
C GLY A 192 6.35 17.08 -8.83
N GLY A 193 5.89 16.52 -9.95
CA GLY A 193 6.71 15.79 -10.91
C GLY A 193 7.14 14.39 -10.48
N ASN A 194 6.56 13.87 -9.40
CA ASN A 194 6.89 12.56 -8.83
C ASN A 194 5.73 11.57 -9.00
N ALA A 195 6.03 10.30 -9.23
CA ALA A 195 5.03 9.23 -9.25
C ALA A 195 4.29 9.18 -7.90
N HIS A 196 2.95 9.06 -7.97
CA HIS A 196 2.15 8.92 -6.76
C HIS A 196 2.39 7.54 -6.13
N GLY A 197 2.40 7.45 -4.78
CA GLY A 197 2.64 6.19 -4.08
C GLY A 197 1.66 5.10 -4.53
N GLY A 198 0.40 5.48 -4.72
CA GLY A 198 -0.67 4.63 -5.24
C GLY A 198 -0.37 4.01 -6.60
N ILE A 199 0.26 4.77 -7.50
CA ILE A 199 0.61 4.27 -8.84
C ILE A 199 1.77 3.28 -8.76
N VAL A 200 2.78 3.57 -7.95
CA VAL A 200 3.90 2.64 -7.72
C VAL A 200 3.40 1.34 -7.09
N MET A 201 2.47 1.41 -6.13
CA MET A 201 1.83 0.23 -5.55
C MET A 201 1.03 -0.59 -6.56
N ARG A 202 0.35 0.07 -7.51
CA ARG A 202 -0.34 -0.60 -8.61
C ARG A 202 0.65 -1.35 -9.51
N TRP A 203 1.77 -0.74 -9.88
CA TRP A 203 2.80 -1.43 -10.66
C TRP A 203 3.42 -2.62 -9.93
N ILE A 204 3.67 -2.47 -8.62
CA ILE A 204 4.13 -3.56 -7.74
C ILE A 204 3.16 -4.74 -7.79
N ASP A 205 1.86 -4.48 -7.63
CA ASP A 205 0.82 -5.51 -7.70
C ASP A 205 0.78 -6.18 -9.08
N GLU A 206 0.89 -5.41 -10.17
CA GLU A 206 0.86 -5.94 -11.53
C GLU A 206 2.01 -6.91 -11.83
N VAL A 207 3.25 -6.55 -11.49
CA VAL A 207 4.42 -7.42 -11.72
C VAL A 207 4.40 -8.65 -10.80
N ALA A 208 3.96 -8.49 -9.55
CA ALA A 208 3.85 -9.60 -8.60
C ALA A 208 2.75 -10.59 -9.03
N ARG A 209 1.61 -10.08 -9.49
CA ARG A 209 0.53 -10.90 -10.04
C ARG A 209 0.98 -11.67 -11.27
N ALA A 210 1.70 -11.03 -12.19
CA ALA A 210 2.26 -11.70 -13.35
C ALA A 210 3.20 -12.85 -12.96
N CYS A 211 4.09 -12.62 -11.97
CA CYS A 211 4.94 -13.68 -11.40
C CYS A 211 4.12 -14.81 -10.77
N ALA A 212 3.06 -14.49 -10.02
CA ALA A 212 2.18 -15.48 -9.39
C ALA A 212 1.45 -16.34 -10.43
N MET A 213 0.82 -15.71 -11.42
CA MET A 213 0.08 -16.38 -12.49
C MET A 213 1.00 -17.25 -13.35
N GLY A 214 2.22 -16.77 -13.64
CA GLY A 214 3.22 -17.54 -14.37
C GLY A 214 3.64 -18.82 -13.64
N TRP A 215 3.60 -18.81 -12.30
CA TRP A 215 3.94 -19.97 -11.48
C TRP A 215 2.77 -20.95 -11.30
N CYS A 216 1.58 -20.46 -10.94
CA CYS A 216 0.44 -21.33 -10.66
C CYS A 216 -0.34 -21.76 -11.92
N GLY A 217 -0.13 -21.09 -13.06
CA GLY A 217 -0.85 -21.38 -14.31
C GLY A 217 -2.35 -21.03 -14.26
N ALA A 218 -2.77 -20.23 -13.28
CA ALA A 218 -4.15 -19.83 -13.04
C ALA A 218 -4.23 -18.35 -12.63
N ASP A 219 -5.44 -17.82 -12.47
CA ASP A 219 -5.61 -16.49 -11.91
C ASP A 219 -5.11 -16.43 -10.46
N ALA A 220 -4.56 -15.28 -10.07
CA ALA A 220 -3.96 -15.07 -8.77
C ALA A 220 -4.43 -13.73 -8.18
N VAL A 221 -4.85 -13.76 -6.93
CA VAL A 221 -5.33 -12.59 -6.20
C VAL A 221 -4.47 -12.30 -4.99
N ALA A 222 -4.17 -11.01 -4.80
CA ALA A 222 -3.44 -10.56 -3.62
C ALA A 222 -4.35 -10.67 -2.39
N VAL A 223 -3.85 -11.34 -1.36
CA VAL A 223 -4.47 -11.39 -0.02
C VAL A 223 -3.76 -10.47 0.96
N TYR A 224 -2.51 -10.11 0.64
CA TYR A 224 -1.71 -9.18 1.41
C TYR A 224 -0.78 -8.37 0.50
N SER A 225 -0.70 -7.05 0.74
CA SER A 225 0.29 -6.18 0.11
C SER A 225 0.76 -5.11 1.09
N GLY A 226 1.91 -5.28 1.73
CA GLY A 226 2.31 -4.33 2.76
C GLY A 226 3.77 -4.46 3.15
N GLY A 227 4.24 -3.53 3.99
CA GLY A 227 5.68 -3.37 4.21
C GLY A 227 6.34 -2.68 3.02
N ILE A 228 5.58 -1.84 2.32
CA ILE A 228 6.08 -1.06 1.19
C ILE A 228 6.79 0.14 1.76
N HIS A 229 8.10 0.22 1.54
CA HIS A 229 8.91 1.35 1.95
C HIS A 229 9.33 2.15 0.72
N PHE A 230 8.95 3.42 0.67
CA PHE A 230 9.39 4.34 -0.37
C PHE A 230 10.69 5.01 0.07
N LEU A 231 11.77 4.69 -0.65
CA LEU A 231 13.16 5.05 -0.34
C LEU A 231 13.61 6.30 -1.10
N SER A 232 13.19 6.43 -2.35
CA SER A 232 13.53 7.57 -3.22
C SER A 232 12.41 7.82 -4.23
N PRO A 233 12.26 9.06 -4.75
CA PRO A 233 11.23 9.38 -5.72
C PRO A 233 11.50 8.78 -7.11
N ILE A 234 10.41 8.49 -7.84
CA ILE A 234 10.40 8.28 -9.29
C ILE A 234 9.90 9.56 -9.93
N HIS A 235 10.68 10.14 -10.83
CA HIS A 235 10.32 11.35 -11.56
C HIS A 235 9.65 11.02 -12.90
N ILE A 236 8.91 11.98 -13.45
CA ILE A 236 8.42 11.89 -14.84
C ILE A 236 9.57 11.55 -15.79
N GLY A 237 9.37 10.55 -16.64
CA GLY A 237 10.34 10.15 -17.65
C GLY A 237 11.50 9.31 -17.11
N ASP A 238 11.58 9.02 -15.81
CA ASP A 238 12.50 8.01 -15.29
C ASP A 238 12.20 6.65 -15.95
N LEU A 239 13.25 5.90 -16.27
CA LEU A 239 13.16 4.48 -16.59
C LEU A 239 12.96 3.71 -15.29
N VAL A 240 11.78 3.12 -15.14
CA VAL A 240 11.38 2.32 -13.98
C VAL A 240 11.67 0.85 -14.27
N ASP A 241 12.20 0.15 -13.26
CA ASP A 241 12.53 -1.27 -13.28
C ASP A 241 11.89 -1.94 -12.06
N LEU A 242 10.90 -2.80 -12.29
CA LEU A 242 10.28 -3.61 -11.25
C LEU A 242 10.72 -5.05 -11.43
N SER A 243 11.34 -5.62 -10.40
CA SER A 243 11.75 -7.03 -10.35
C SER A 243 10.92 -7.75 -9.29
N ALA A 244 10.02 -8.63 -9.70
CA ALA A 244 9.31 -9.54 -8.81
C ALA A 244 10.02 -10.89 -8.75
N ARG A 245 10.12 -11.47 -7.57
CA ARG A 245 10.69 -12.80 -7.35
C ARG A 245 9.86 -13.58 -6.35
N MET A 246 9.47 -14.79 -6.71
CA MET A 246 8.87 -15.73 -5.76
C MET A 246 9.92 -16.12 -4.74
N ILE A 247 9.65 -15.91 -3.45
CA ILE A 247 10.59 -16.18 -2.36
C ILE A 247 10.13 -17.30 -1.44
N HIS A 248 8.83 -17.58 -1.35
CA HIS A 248 8.30 -18.70 -0.57
C HIS A 248 6.94 -19.14 -1.13
N THR A 249 6.63 -20.43 -1.01
CA THR A 249 5.28 -20.97 -1.21
C THR A 249 4.85 -21.72 0.03
N GLY A 250 3.67 -21.38 0.54
CA GLY A 250 2.94 -22.25 1.46
C GLY A 250 1.99 -23.17 0.69
N PRO A 251 1.20 -24.02 1.38
CA PRO A 251 0.26 -24.94 0.72
C PRO A 251 -0.70 -24.25 -0.25
N HIS A 252 -1.17 -23.04 0.11
CA HIS A 252 -2.17 -22.28 -0.65
C HIS A 252 -1.72 -20.84 -0.96
N SER A 253 -0.45 -20.49 -0.75
CA SER A 253 0.01 -19.09 -0.84
C SER A 253 1.36 -18.95 -1.54
N MET A 254 1.52 -17.86 -2.26
CA MET A 254 2.71 -17.48 -3.02
C MET A 254 3.22 -16.14 -2.49
N HIS A 255 4.43 -16.12 -1.94
CA HIS A 255 5.04 -14.95 -1.33
C HIS A 255 6.09 -14.41 -2.29
N ILE A 256 5.92 -13.15 -2.68
CA ILE A 256 6.68 -12.52 -3.77
C ILE A 256 7.32 -11.25 -3.23
N ALA A 257 8.64 -11.18 -3.33
CA ALA A 257 9.37 -9.93 -3.12
C ALA A 257 9.33 -9.10 -4.39
N VAL A 258 9.14 -7.79 -4.25
CA VAL A 258 9.22 -6.85 -5.37
C VAL A 258 10.22 -5.76 -5.02
N HIS A 259 11.16 -5.54 -5.94
CA HIS A 259 12.12 -4.44 -5.87
C HIS A 259 11.90 -3.47 -7.03
N VAL A 260 11.76 -2.20 -6.71
CA VAL A 260 11.52 -1.11 -7.66
C VAL A 260 12.72 -0.19 -7.66
N ARG A 261 13.28 0.04 -8.84
CA ARG A 261 14.37 0.99 -9.06
C ARG A 261 14.04 1.94 -10.19
N ALA A 262 14.65 3.11 -10.17
CA ALA A 262 14.48 4.10 -11.22
C ALA A 262 15.79 4.85 -11.53
N ARG A 263 15.90 5.33 -12.77
CA ARG A 263 16.99 6.20 -13.21
C ARG A 263 16.54 7.08 -14.38
N ASP A 264 17.30 8.13 -14.67
CA ASP A 264 17.10 8.86 -15.91
C ASP A 264 17.54 7.97 -17.11
N PRO A 265 16.71 7.77 -18.14
CA PRO A 265 17.04 6.94 -19.28
C PRO A 265 18.23 7.46 -20.10
N ARG A 266 18.54 8.75 -20.00
CA ARG A 266 19.66 9.42 -20.69
C ARG A 266 21.01 9.13 -20.03
N GLY A 267 21.01 8.64 -18.79
CA GLY A 267 22.21 8.32 -18.03
C GLY A 267 21.98 8.41 -16.51
N GLY A 268 22.94 7.93 -15.73
CA GLY A 268 22.88 7.96 -14.27
C GLY A 268 22.66 6.59 -13.63
N GLU A 269 22.97 6.54 -12.34
CA GLU A 269 22.88 5.34 -11.51
C GLU A 269 21.43 4.97 -11.19
N TRP A 270 21.19 3.66 -11.04
CA TRP A 270 19.93 3.15 -10.51
C TRP A 270 19.76 3.57 -9.05
N ARG A 271 18.56 4.05 -8.72
CA ARG A 271 18.16 4.36 -7.35
C ARG A 271 17.10 3.37 -6.91
N ASP A 272 17.27 2.80 -5.73
CA ASP A 272 16.22 2.00 -5.10
C ASP A 272 15.07 2.92 -4.69
N THR A 273 13.89 2.67 -5.22
CA THR A 273 12.69 3.47 -5.00
C THR A 273 11.79 2.82 -3.99
N ALA A 274 11.49 1.53 -4.15
CA ALA A 274 10.60 0.84 -3.24
C ALA A 274 10.95 -0.64 -3.14
N GLN A 275 10.70 -1.21 -1.97
CA GLN A 275 10.81 -2.65 -1.72
C GLN A 275 9.62 -3.11 -0.91
N CYS A 276 9.10 -4.29 -1.22
CA CYS A 276 7.98 -4.87 -0.49
C CYS A 276 7.91 -6.39 -0.64
N MET A 277 6.99 -6.99 0.11
CA MET A 277 6.57 -8.37 -0.06
C MET A 277 5.05 -8.44 -0.19
N THR A 278 4.57 -9.16 -1.19
CA THR A 278 3.14 -9.37 -1.48
C THR A 278 2.82 -10.85 -1.39
N VAL A 279 1.61 -11.19 -0.95
CA VAL A 279 1.15 -12.59 -0.89
C VAL A 279 -0.06 -12.76 -1.77
N PHE A 280 0.05 -13.72 -2.68
CA PHE A 280 -0.99 -14.11 -3.61
C PHE A 280 -1.52 -15.50 -3.28
N VAL A 281 -2.80 -15.73 -3.59
CA VAL A 281 -3.42 -17.04 -3.61
C VAL A 281 -4.09 -17.25 -4.95
N THR A 282 -4.26 -18.50 -5.36
CA THR A 282 -5.19 -18.85 -6.45
C THR A 282 -6.49 -19.36 -5.86
N ARG A 283 -7.59 -19.22 -6.59
CA ARG A 283 -8.93 -19.61 -6.14
C ARG A 283 -9.44 -20.83 -6.91
N ASN A 284 -10.07 -21.76 -6.22
CA ASN A 284 -10.79 -22.86 -6.84
C ASN A 284 -12.16 -22.37 -7.36
N GLN A 285 -12.94 -23.29 -7.95
CA GLN A 285 -14.26 -22.98 -8.51
C GLN A 285 -15.27 -22.47 -7.46
N ASP A 286 -15.09 -22.84 -6.20
CA ASP A 286 -15.92 -22.40 -5.07
C ASP A 286 -15.48 -21.04 -4.51
N GLY A 287 -14.40 -20.45 -5.02
CA GLY A 287 -13.82 -19.18 -4.57
C GLY A 287 -12.89 -19.29 -3.36
N HIS A 288 -12.61 -20.49 -2.87
CA HIS A 288 -11.65 -20.75 -1.79
C HIS A 288 -10.22 -20.83 -2.30
N ALA A 289 -9.23 -20.57 -1.42
CA ALA A 289 -7.82 -20.72 -1.77
C ALA A 289 -7.51 -22.16 -2.17
N ALA A 290 -6.92 -22.37 -3.36
CA ALA A 290 -6.53 -23.69 -3.85
C ALA A 290 -5.06 -23.98 -3.54
N GLU A 291 -4.65 -25.24 -3.67
CA GLU A 291 -3.23 -25.62 -3.57
C GLU A 291 -2.41 -24.95 -4.68
N VAL A 292 -1.20 -24.53 -4.34
CA VAL A 292 -0.25 -23.94 -5.30
C VAL A 292 0.96 -24.85 -5.50
N PRO A 293 1.63 -24.81 -6.66
CA PRO A 293 2.89 -25.51 -6.85
C PRO A 293 3.93 -25.05 -5.81
N GLN A 294 4.65 -26.00 -5.22
CA GLN A 294 5.63 -25.70 -4.16
C GLN A 294 7.01 -25.42 -4.76
N LEU A 295 7.70 -24.39 -4.25
CA LEU A 295 9.05 -24.04 -4.67
C LEU A 295 10.04 -25.14 -4.33
N ALA A 296 10.85 -25.52 -5.32
CA ALA A 296 12.04 -26.31 -5.08
C ALA A 296 13.22 -25.38 -4.73
N LEU A 297 13.63 -25.36 -3.46
CA LEU A 297 14.74 -24.54 -2.98
C LEU A 297 16.09 -25.19 -3.32
N ARG A 298 16.62 -24.88 -4.51
CA ARG A 298 17.79 -25.55 -5.08
C ARG A 298 19.09 -24.93 -4.61
N THR A 299 19.13 -23.60 -4.53
CA THR A 299 20.33 -22.83 -4.21
C THR A 299 20.29 -22.29 -2.79
N ASP A 300 21.44 -21.84 -2.29
CA ASP A 300 21.53 -21.18 -0.99
C ASP A 300 20.79 -19.84 -0.97
N GLU A 301 20.73 -19.15 -2.11
CA GLU A 301 19.89 -17.97 -2.26
C GLU A 301 18.40 -18.32 -2.11
N ASP A 302 17.92 -19.39 -2.76
CA ASP A 302 16.51 -19.80 -2.64
C ASP A 302 16.15 -20.08 -1.17
N ARG A 303 16.99 -20.83 -0.45
CA ARG A 303 16.79 -21.14 0.97
C ARG A 303 16.83 -19.89 1.86
N ARG A 304 17.74 -18.95 1.57
CA ARG A 304 17.85 -17.69 2.31
C ARG A 304 16.63 -16.80 2.10
N LEU A 305 16.15 -16.69 0.87
CA LEU A 305 14.95 -15.91 0.54
C LEU A 305 13.68 -16.53 1.15
N ASP A 306 13.58 -17.86 1.17
CA ASP A 306 12.49 -18.58 1.83
C ASP A 306 12.46 -18.35 3.34
N ALA A 307 13.61 -18.54 4.01
CA ALA A 307 13.74 -18.27 5.44
C ALA A 307 13.43 -16.80 5.79
N HIS A 308 13.83 -15.87 4.93
CA HIS A 308 13.51 -14.45 5.09
C HIS A 308 12.00 -14.18 4.97
N ALA A 309 11.32 -14.79 3.99
CA ALA A 309 9.87 -14.67 3.85
C ALA A 309 9.15 -15.12 5.13
N LEU A 310 9.55 -16.28 5.67
CA LEU A 310 8.98 -16.86 6.88
C LEU A 310 9.23 -16.00 8.13
N ASP A 311 10.43 -15.40 8.26
CA ASP A 311 10.72 -14.46 9.34
C ASP A 311 9.83 -13.21 9.26
N LEU A 312 9.67 -12.64 8.06
CA LEU A 312 8.78 -11.50 7.85
C LEU A 312 7.32 -11.84 8.19
N VAL A 313 6.83 -13.02 7.80
CA VAL A 313 5.48 -13.49 8.17
C VAL A 313 5.34 -13.58 9.69
N ARG A 314 6.30 -14.21 10.37
CA ARG A 314 6.28 -14.38 11.83
C ARG A 314 6.27 -13.04 12.57
N ARG A 315 7.14 -12.12 12.18
CA ARG A 315 7.24 -10.77 12.79
C ARG A 315 5.97 -9.97 12.60
N ARG A 316 5.34 -10.05 11.43
CA ARG A 316 4.06 -9.39 11.18
C ARG A 316 2.93 -9.99 11.99
N ALA A 317 2.86 -11.32 12.10
CA ALA A 317 1.84 -12.00 12.89
C ALA A 317 1.94 -11.69 14.39
N ALA A 318 3.12 -11.31 14.89
CA ALA A 318 3.32 -10.88 16.27
C ALA A 318 2.89 -9.42 16.54
N LEU A 319 2.52 -8.64 15.52
CA LEU A 319 2.04 -7.28 15.70
C LEU A 319 0.64 -7.27 16.31
N PRO A 320 0.37 -6.43 17.32
CA PRO A 320 -0.95 -6.34 17.92
C PRO A 320 -1.96 -5.83 16.89
N ALA A 321 -3.12 -6.48 16.78
CA ALA A 321 -4.21 -6.04 15.89
C ALA A 321 -4.57 -4.58 16.14
N LEU A 322 -4.94 -3.87 15.07
CA LEU A 322 -5.54 -2.54 15.24
C LEU A 322 -6.97 -2.72 15.70
N GLU A 323 -7.35 -1.96 16.71
CA GLU A 323 -8.71 -1.93 17.23
C GLU A 323 -9.50 -0.81 16.56
N PHE A 324 -10.60 -1.18 15.90
CA PHE A 324 -11.51 -0.27 15.22
C PHE A 324 -12.86 -0.26 15.93
N ASP A 325 -13.63 0.81 15.75
CA ASP A 325 -14.97 0.93 16.36
C ASP A 325 -15.97 -0.08 15.80
N VAL A 326 -15.75 -0.50 14.55
CA VAL A 326 -16.49 -1.59 13.91
C VAL A 326 -15.57 -2.78 13.85
N GLU A 327 -16.07 -3.93 14.31
CA GLU A 327 -15.35 -5.20 14.19
C GLU A 327 -14.98 -5.44 12.73
N ARG A 328 -13.68 -5.65 12.48
CA ARG A 328 -13.15 -5.98 11.15
C ARG A 328 -12.73 -7.44 11.20
N THR A 329 -13.38 -8.27 10.40
CA THR A 329 -13.02 -9.69 10.24
C THR A 329 -11.91 -9.77 9.20
N TYR A 330 -10.76 -10.37 9.56
CA TYR A 330 -9.59 -10.55 8.70
C TYR A 330 -9.45 -11.98 8.24
#